data_AF-S6GWI6-F1
#
_entry.id   AF-S6GWI6-F1
#
_cell.length_a   1.000
_cell.length_b   1.000
_cell.length_c   1.000
_cell.angle_alpha   90.00
_cell.angle_beta   90.00
_cell.angle_gamma   90.00
#
_symmetry.space_group_name_H-M   'P 1'
#
loop_
_entity.id
_entity.type
_entity.pdbx_description
1 polymer ?
#
loop_
_entity_poly.entity_id
_entity_poly.type
_entity_poly.pdbx_seq_one_letter_code
_entity_poly.pdbx_strand_id
1 'polypeptide(L)' 'MFSSVVAYAQQCERQLVEILHLRPSLERKQVTNWVDEQSHARTDRDPLELLRSINSNIRAGKPLPWDLPRDS' A
#
# COMPACT_ATOMS: atom_id res chain seq x y z
N MET A 1 0.34 -22.45 15.96
CA MET A 1 0.26 -20.97 15.98
C MET A 1 0.71 -20.38 14.63
N PHE A 2 0.13 -20.83 13.49
CA PHE A 2 0.47 -20.31 12.16
C PHE A 2 -0.58 -19.35 11.58
N SER A 3 -1.73 -19.16 12.27
CA SER A 3 -2.85 -18.41 11.70
C SER A 3 -2.61 -16.89 11.63
N SER A 4 -1.73 -16.32 12.46
CA SER A 4 -1.51 -14.87 12.50
C SER A 4 -0.75 -14.34 11.28
N VAL A 5 0.32 -15.03 10.85
CA VAL A 5 1.12 -14.63 9.68
C VAL A 5 0.33 -14.81 8.39
N VAL A 6 -0.39 -15.93 8.26
CA VAL A 6 -1.24 -16.18 7.09
C VAL A 6 -2.39 -15.20 7.02
N ALA A 7 -3.04 -14.90 8.15
CA ALA A 7 -4.09 -13.89 8.20
C ALA A 7 -3.57 -12.49 7.85
N TYR A 8 -2.37 -12.12 8.32
CA TYR A 8 -1.73 -10.85 7.98
C TYR A 8 -1.44 -10.74 6.48
N ALA A 9 -0.82 -11.77 5.89
CA ALA A 9 -0.54 -11.80 4.45
C ALA A 9 -1.83 -11.70 3.62
N GLN A 10 -2.90 -12.38 4.02
CA GLN A 10 -4.21 -12.26 3.39
C GLN A 10 -4.81 -10.85 3.53
N GLN A 11 -4.60 -10.17 4.65
CA GLN A 11 -5.06 -8.79 4.83
C GLN A 11 -4.32 -7.83 3.90
N CYS A 12 -3.00 -7.96 3.77
CA CYS A 12 -2.21 -7.18 2.81
C CYS A 12 -2.68 -7.42 1.37
N GLU A 13 -2.87 -8.69 1.00
CA GLU A 13 -3.35 -9.05 -0.34
C GLU A 13 -4.75 -8.47 -0.63
N ARG A 14 -5.67 -8.51 0.34
CA ARG A 14 -7.00 -7.89 0.20
C ARG A 14 -6.90 -6.39 -0.06
N GLN A 15 -6.06 -5.68 0.70
CA GLN A 15 -5.87 -4.25 0.49
C GLN A 15 -5.26 -3.95 -0.88
N LEU A 16 -4.26 -4.73 -1.29
CA LEU A 16 -3.62 -4.59 -2.61
C LEU A 16 -4.61 -4.83 -3.75
N VAL A 17 -5.42 -5.89 -3.68
CA VAL A 17 -6.44 -6.18 -4.69
C VAL A 17 -7.46 -5.03 -4.75
N GLU A 18 -7.89 -4.50 -3.61
CA GLU A 18 -8.82 -3.37 -3.55
C GLU A 18 -8.24 -2.10 -4.19
N ILE A 19 -6.97 -1.76 -3.93
CA ILE A 19 -6.26 -0.64 -4.57
C ILE A 19 -6.33 -0.76 -6.10
N LEU A 20 -6.04 -1.96 -6.62
CA LEU A 20 -6.02 -2.21 -8.07
C LEU A 20 -7.43 -2.21 -8.68
N HIS A 21 -8.45 -2.60 -7.92
CA HIS A 21 -9.85 -2.46 -8.37
C HIS A 21 -10.28 -0.99 -8.42
N LEU A 22 -9.87 -0.18 -7.45
CA LEU A 22 -10.24 1.24 -7.39
C LEU A 22 -9.46 2.10 -8.39
N ARG A 23 -8.21 1.75 -8.69
CA ARG A 23 -7.38 2.43 -9.69
C ARG A 23 -6.73 1.40 -10.63
N PRO A 24 -7.47 0.91 -11.65
CA PRO A 24 -7.01 -0.15 -12.54
C PRO A 24 -5.83 0.23 -13.44
N SER A 25 -5.51 1.52 -13.53
CA SER A 25 -4.31 2.00 -14.22
C SER A 25 -3.02 1.81 -13.40
N LEU A 26 -3.11 1.44 -12.11
CA LEU A 26 -1.93 1.12 -11.32
C LEU A 26 -1.45 -0.30 -11.60
N GLU A 27 -0.14 -0.46 -11.60
CA GLU A 27 0.47 -1.78 -11.60
C GLU A 27 0.66 -2.29 -10.17
N ARG A 28 0.36 -3.58 -9.96
CA ARG A 28 0.62 -4.26 -8.69
C ARG A 28 2.04 -4.02 -8.18
N LYS A 29 3.02 -4.15 -9.09
CA LYS A 29 4.46 -4.02 -8.79
C LYS A 29 4.82 -2.63 -8.28
N GLN A 30 4.19 -1.58 -8.81
CA GLN A 30 4.42 -0.21 -8.36
C GLN A 30 3.99 -0.04 -6.89
N VAL A 31 2.81 -0.54 -6.54
CA VAL A 31 2.27 -0.47 -5.18
C VAL A 31 3.15 -1.26 -4.21
N THR A 32 3.50 -2.50 -4.55
CA THR A 32 4.32 -3.35 -3.67
C THR A 32 5.73 -2.79 -3.49
N ASN A 33 6.38 -2.32 -4.57
CA ASN A 33 7.71 -1.72 -4.49
C ASN A 33 7.71 -0.49 -3.60
N TRP A 34 6.73 0.40 -3.73
CA TRP A 34 6.65 1.58 -2.87
C TRP A 34 6.43 1.21 -1.41
N VAL A 35 5.55 0.25 -1.12
CA VAL A 35 5.32 -0.23 0.26
C VAL A 35 6.60 -0.82 0.85
N ASP A 36 7.31 -1.66 0.10
CA ASP A 36 8.59 -2.23 0.51
C ASP A 36 9.62 -1.14 0.75
N GLU A 37 9.77 -0.18 -0.16
CA GLU A 37 10.70 0.95 0.01
C GLU A 37 10.37 1.76 1.27
N GLN A 38 9.09 2.05 1.54
CA GLN A 38 8.72 2.82 2.71
C GLN A 38 8.87 2.03 4.01
N SER A 39 8.57 0.74 4.04
CA SER A 39 8.74 -0.09 5.23
C SER A 39 10.21 -0.27 5.58
N HIS A 40 11.10 -0.30 4.58
CA HIS A 40 12.55 -0.40 4.79
C HIS A 40 13.20 0.96 5.10
N ALA A 41 12.79 2.04 4.42
CA ALA A 41 13.40 3.37 4.58
C ALA A 41 12.91 4.11 5.82
N ARG A 42 11.67 3.88 6.24
CA ARG A 42 11.09 4.42 7.46
C ARG A 42 10.84 3.25 8.39
N THR A 43 11.84 2.90 9.18
CA THR A 43 11.99 1.73 10.07
C THR A 43 10.90 1.57 11.16
N ASP A 44 9.63 1.83 10.85
CA ASP A 44 8.49 1.66 11.76
C ASP A 44 7.11 1.74 11.09
N ARG A 45 7.01 1.72 9.76
CA ARG A 45 5.70 1.70 9.09
C ARG A 45 5.32 0.31 8.64
N ASP A 46 4.27 -0.20 9.27
CA ASP A 46 3.66 -1.47 8.95
C ASP A 46 3.12 -1.47 7.49
N PRO A 47 3.47 -2.48 6.66
CA PRO A 47 3.00 -2.61 5.28
C PRO A 47 1.48 -2.53 5.11
N LEU A 48 0.70 -3.10 6.05
CA LEU A 48 -0.75 -3.06 6.00
C LEU A 48 -1.28 -1.64 6.24
N GLU A 49 -0.67 -0.86 7.13
CA GLU A 49 -1.00 0.56 7.31
C GLU A 49 -0.68 1.39 6.06
N LEU A 50 0.46 1.12 5.41
CA LEU A 50 0.84 1.79 4.15
C LEU A 50 -0.18 1.51 3.05
N LEU A 51 -0.61 0.25 2.88
CA LEU A 51 -1.64 -0.13 1.93
C LEU A 51 -3.00 0.54 2.25
N ARG A 52 -3.41 0.57 3.53
CA ARG A 52 -4.63 1.27 3.94
C ARG A 52 -4.58 2.76 3.64
N SER A 53 -3.42 3.40 3.83
CA SER A 53 -3.20 4.81 3.49
C SER A 53 -3.39 5.07 2.00
N ILE A 54 -2.83 4.21 1.14
CA ILE A 54 -3.03 4.28 -0.32
C ILE A 54 -4.51 4.16 -0.67
N ASN A 55 -5.21 3.16 -0.14
CA ASN A 55 -6.65 2.98 -0.35
C ASN A 55 -7.45 4.22 0.08
N SER A 56 -7.13 4.80 1.23
CA SER A 56 -7.76 6.03 1.73
C SER A 56 -7.53 7.20 0.77
N ASN A 57 -6.30 7.38 0.26
CA ASN A 57 -5.99 8.43 -0.69
C ASN A 57 -6.76 8.27 -2.00
N ILE A 58 -6.84 7.06 -2.56
CA ILE A 58 -7.60 6.79 -3.79
C ILE A 58 -9.08 7.13 -3.60
N ARG A 59 -9.68 6.64 -2.51
CA ARG A 59 -11.09 6.94 -2.20
C ARG A 59 -11.36 8.41 -1.97
N ALA A 60 -10.40 9.14 -1.42
CA ALA A 60 -10.47 10.58 -1.21
C ALA A 60 -10.15 11.41 -2.47
N GLY A 61 -9.81 10.78 -3.61
CA GLY A 61 -9.35 11.46 -4.82
C GLY A 61 -8.03 12.23 -4.63
N LYS A 62 -7.26 11.87 -3.60
CA LYS A 62 -5.96 12.48 -3.31
C LYS A 62 -4.88 11.89 -4.22
N PRO A 63 -3.84 12.67 -4.56
CA PRO A 63 -2.68 12.14 -5.27
C PRO A 63 -2.06 10.99 -4.47
N LEU A 64 -1.50 10.01 -5.19
CA LEU A 64 -0.77 8.94 -4.54
C LEU A 64 0.59 9.43 -4.04
N PRO A 65 1.20 8.72 -3.08
CA PRO A 65 2.45 9.17 -2.49
C PRO A 65 3.60 9.37 -3.49
N TRP A 66 3.58 8.65 -4.62
CA TRP A 66 4.55 8.78 -5.72
C TRP A 66 4.11 9.76 -6.81
N ASP A 67 2.86 10.26 -6.77
CA ASP A 67 2.40 11.37 -7.62
C ASP A 67 2.82 12.72 -7.02
N LEU A 68 3.20 12.75 -5.73
CA LEU A 68 3.65 13.96 -5.04
C LEU A 68 5.13 14.25 -5.35
N PRO A 69 5.50 15.53 -5.61
CA PRO A 69 6.90 15.91 -5.76
C PRO A 69 7.66 15.57 -4.48
N ARG A 70 8.84 14.96 -4.63
CA ARG A 70 9.66 14.44 -3.52
C ARG A 70 10.26 15.54 -2.63
N ASP A 71 10.08 16.81 -2.97
CA ASP A 71 10.53 17.97 -2.21
C ASP A 71 9.50 19.11 -2.30
N SER A 72 8.95 19.50 -1.15
CA SER A 72 8.44 20.84 -0.85
C SER A 72 8.60 21.10 0.65
#